data_AF-A0A9D3LPI1-F1
#
_entry.id   AF-A0A9D3LPI1-F1
#
_cell.length_a   1.000
_cell.length_b   1.000
_cell.length_c   1.000
_cell.angle_alpha   90.00
_cell.angle_beta   90.00
_cell.angle_gamma   90.00
#
_symmetry.space_group_name_H-M   'P 1'
#
loop_
_entity.id
_entity.type
_entity.pdbx_description
1 polymer ?
#
loop_
_entity_poly.entity_id
_entity_poly.type
_entity_poly.pdbx_seq_one_letter_code
_entity_poly.pdbx_strand_id
1 'polypeptide(L)'
;MSDTTKQDVLPRPRPRSPGAGFVGSHLTDKLMMDGHEVTVVDNFFTGRKRNVEHWIGHENFELINHDVVEPLYIEVDQIYHLASPASPPNYMYNPIKTLKTNTIGTLNMLGLAKRVGARLLLASTSEVYGDPEVHPQSEEYWGHVNPIGPRACYDEGKRVAETMCYAYMKQEGVEVRVARIFNTFGSRMHMNDGRVVSNFILQALQGEPLTVYGSGSQTRAFQYVSDLVNGLVSLMNSNISSPVNLGNPEEHTILEFARLIKSLVVSRSQIQFLPEAQDDPQRRRPDIRKAKLMLGWEPVVPLEEGLNKTIQYFSRELEHQANNQYIPKPKPARMKKGRPRHTQGASDELNELVWAALRQKVILPEMAGLRLLTALSASGSAFSRNAASRGDGFERGGANAALAREFYTLTPDPRGAGQGRGTSRTGRPFRLLRGSKR
;
A
#
# COMPACT_ATOMS: atom_id res chain seq x y z
N MET A 1 57.57 -7.61 -8.59
CA MET A 1 56.58 -7.40 -9.68
C MET A 1 55.85 -8.73 -9.87
N SER A 2 54.53 -8.81 -9.84
CA SER A 2 53.53 -7.76 -9.58
C SER A 2 52.41 -8.34 -8.71
N ASP A 3 51.99 -7.59 -7.69
CA ASP A 3 50.83 -7.96 -6.88
C ASP A 3 49.55 -7.76 -7.70
N THR A 4 48.67 -8.75 -7.71
CA THR A 4 47.31 -8.61 -8.26
C THR A 4 46.32 -8.90 -7.15
N THR A 5 45.99 -7.86 -6.40
CA THR A 5 44.94 -7.89 -5.37
C THR A 5 43.63 -8.35 -6.00
N LYS A 6 43.03 -9.40 -5.42
CA LYS A 6 41.61 -9.66 -5.63
C LYS A 6 40.85 -8.46 -5.06
N GLN A 7 40.07 -7.79 -5.91
CA GLN A 7 39.09 -6.84 -5.41
C GLN A 7 37.96 -7.65 -4.76
N ASP A 8 37.75 -7.45 -3.46
CA ASP A 8 36.55 -7.94 -2.79
C ASP A 8 35.33 -7.22 -3.39
N VAL A 9 34.63 -7.91 -4.28
CA VAL A 9 33.36 -7.42 -4.83
C VAL A 9 32.33 -7.48 -3.72
N LEU A 10 32.13 -6.35 -3.05
CA LEU A 10 31.05 -6.16 -2.10
C LEU A 10 29.71 -6.59 -2.75
N PRO A 11 28.84 -7.33 -2.03
CA PRO A 11 27.55 -7.72 -2.57
C PRO A 11 26.76 -6.47 -2.98
N ARG A 12 26.14 -6.53 -4.16
CA ARG A 12 25.32 -5.41 -4.65
C ARG A 12 24.08 -5.27 -3.76
N PRO A 13 23.64 -4.04 -3.45
CA PRO A 13 22.41 -3.86 -2.68
C PRO A 13 21.24 -4.53 -3.39
N ARG A 14 20.46 -5.33 -2.65
CA ARG A 14 19.25 -6.01 -3.11
C ARG A 14 17.99 -5.26 -2.65
N PRO A 15 17.45 -4.32 -3.44
CA PRO A 15 16.22 -3.62 -3.11
C PRO A 15 14.98 -4.48 -3.39
N ARG A 16 14.10 -4.59 -2.39
CA ARG A 16 12.76 -5.19 -2.51
C ARG A 16 11.70 -4.12 -2.72
N SER A 17 10.71 -4.38 -3.59
CA SER A 17 9.55 -3.51 -3.78
C SER A 17 8.26 -4.28 -4.10
N PRO A 18 7.08 -3.86 -3.62
CA PRO A 18 5.80 -4.28 -4.16
C PRO A 18 5.58 -3.56 -5.50
N GLY A 19 6.17 -4.16 -6.52
CA GLY A 19 6.53 -3.57 -7.81
C GLY A 19 5.54 -3.80 -8.95
N ALA A 20 4.49 -4.63 -8.82
CA ALA A 20 3.54 -4.82 -9.92
C ALA A 20 2.48 -3.70 -9.99
N GLY A 21 2.43 -2.81 -8.99
CA GLY A 21 1.68 -1.56 -9.02
C GLY A 21 2.30 -0.47 -9.91
N PHE A 22 1.57 0.64 -10.08
CA PHE A 22 1.95 1.79 -10.92
C PHE A 22 3.37 2.32 -10.60
N VAL A 23 3.57 2.98 -9.46
CA VAL A 23 4.89 3.57 -9.09
C VAL A 23 5.96 2.49 -8.92
N GLY A 24 5.58 1.36 -8.29
CA GLY A 24 6.50 0.26 -8.02
C GLY A 24 7.17 -0.30 -9.28
N SER A 25 6.46 -0.36 -10.41
CA SER A 25 7.03 -0.88 -11.65
C SER A 25 8.06 0.05 -12.29
N HIS A 26 7.89 1.37 -12.19
CA HIS A 26 8.89 2.35 -12.66
C HIS A 26 10.11 2.38 -11.74
N LEU A 27 9.91 2.14 -10.43
CA LEU A 27 10.99 1.95 -9.48
C LEU A 27 11.77 0.65 -9.77
N THR A 28 11.07 -0.45 -10.07
CA THR A 28 11.69 -1.71 -10.53
C THR A 28 12.52 -1.48 -11.79
N ASP A 29 11.97 -0.79 -12.81
CA ASP A 29 12.71 -0.50 -14.05
C ASP A 29 14.00 0.27 -13.78
N LYS A 30 13.96 1.32 -12.95
CA LYS A 30 15.17 2.07 -12.59
C LYS A 30 16.20 1.19 -11.88
N LEU A 31 15.80 0.44 -10.85
CA LEU A 31 16.72 -0.38 -10.06
C LEU A 31 17.32 -1.54 -10.87
N MET A 32 16.57 -2.12 -11.80
CA MET A 32 17.08 -3.10 -12.76
C MET A 32 18.08 -2.48 -13.75
N MET A 33 17.80 -1.29 -14.29
CA MET A 33 18.72 -0.57 -15.19
C MET A 33 19.99 -0.08 -14.48
N ASP A 34 19.88 0.30 -13.20
CA ASP A 34 21.03 0.64 -12.34
C ASP A 34 21.86 -0.62 -11.95
N GLY A 35 21.38 -1.84 -12.26
CA GLY A 35 22.14 -3.08 -12.11
C GLY A 35 22.05 -3.78 -10.75
N HIS A 36 20.93 -3.60 -10.04
CA HIS A 36 20.65 -4.26 -8.76
C HIS A 36 19.95 -5.62 -8.88
N GLU A 37 19.99 -6.43 -7.82
CA GLU A 37 19.14 -7.61 -7.64
C GLU A 37 17.77 -7.20 -7.06
N VAL A 38 16.69 -7.36 -7.82
CA VAL A 38 15.36 -6.85 -7.44
C VAL A 38 14.36 -8.00 -7.23
N THR A 39 13.97 -8.25 -5.96
CA THR A 39 12.79 -9.06 -5.64
C THR A 39 11.54 -8.17 -5.64
N VAL A 40 10.56 -8.50 -6.48
CA VAL A 40 9.21 -7.93 -6.44
C VAL A 40 8.26 -8.82 -5.62
N VAL A 41 7.49 -8.22 -4.71
CA VAL A 41 6.55 -8.93 -3.82
C VAL A 41 5.16 -8.29 -3.91
N ASP A 42 4.23 -8.92 -4.62
CA ASP A 42 2.91 -8.34 -4.90
C ASP A 42 1.79 -9.40 -4.81
N ASN A 43 0.58 -9.00 -4.42
CA ASN A 43 -0.61 -9.87 -4.35
C ASN A 43 -1.56 -9.68 -5.55
N PHE A 44 -1.20 -8.79 -6.48
CA PHE A 44 -1.97 -8.42 -7.67
C PHE A 44 -3.40 -7.91 -7.38
N PHE A 45 -3.66 -7.38 -6.17
CA PHE A 45 -4.97 -6.83 -5.81
C PHE A 45 -5.32 -5.55 -6.59
N THR A 46 -4.31 -4.73 -6.91
CA THR A 46 -4.40 -3.58 -7.84
C THR A 46 -3.23 -3.50 -8.82
N GLY A 47 -2.10 -4.16 -8.53
CA GLY A 47 -0.99 -4.38 -9.46
C GLY A 47 -1.35 -5.38 -10.56
N ARG A 48 -0.54 -5.42 -11.63
CA ARG A 48 -0.71 -6.34 -12.76
C ARG A 48 0.65 -6.92 -13.15
N LYS A 49 0.74 -8.24 -13.38
CA LYS A 49 1.97 -8.91 -13.81
C LYS A 49 2.63 -8.24 -15.03
N ARG A 50 1.81 -7.76 -15.98
CA ARG A 50 2.22 -7.02 -17.18
C ARG A 50 3.07 -5.77 -16.91
N ASN A 51 2.97 -5.16 -15.73
CA ASN A 51 3.77 -3.98 -15.38
C ASN A 51 5.25 -4.31 -15.17
N VAL A 52 5.62 -5.58 -14.96
CA VAL A 52 6.99 -6.06 -14.73
C VAL A 52 7.34 -7.30 -15.57
N GLU A 53 6.54 -7.64 -16.58
CA GLU A 53 6.68 -8.91 -17.31
C GLU A 53 7.98 -9.01 -18.13
N HIS A 54 8.50 -7.87 -18.57
CA HIS A 54 9.74 -7.72 -19.34
C HIS A 54 11.02 -8.03 -18.56
N TRP A 55 10.96 -8.11 -17.23
CA TRP A 55 12.09 -8.57 -16.40
C TRP A 55 12.03 -10.06 -16.03
N ILE A 56 10.93 -10.76 -16.31
CA ILE A 56 10.76 -12.16 -15.90
C ILE A 56 11.71 -13.08 -16.68
N GLY A 57 12.63 -13.72 -15.96
CA GLY A 57 13.68 -14.55 -16.53
C GLY A 57 15.05 -13.85 -16.63
N HIS A 58 15.14 -12.58 -16.24
CA HIS A 58 16.43 -11.90 -16.04
C HIS A 58 17.09 -12.41 -14.74
N GLU A 59 18.41 -12.67 -14.77
CA GLU A 59 19.17 -13.23 -13.63
C GLU A 59 18.96 -12.47 -12.31
N ASN A 60 18.98 -11.14 -12.38
CA ASN A 60 18.84 -10.24 -11.22
C ASN A 60 17.38 -9.93 -10.84
N PHE A 61 16.37 -10.67 -11.34
CA PHE A 61 14.95 -10.37 -11.09
C PHE A 61 14.15 -11.57 -10.56
N GLU A 62 13.42 -11.35 -9.47
CA GLU A 62 12.50 -12.32 -8.88
C GLU A 62 11.09 -11.71 -8.71
N LEU A 63 10.03 -12.49 -8.96
CA LEU A 63 8.64 -12.08 -8.76
C LEU A 63 7.90 -13.07 -7.87
N ILE A 64 7.67 -12.68 -6.61
CA ILE A 64 6.95 -13.46 -5.61
C ILE A 64 5.49 -12.99 -5.51
N ASN A 65 4.55 -13.92 -5.68
CA ASN A 65 3.13 -13.69 -5.43
C ASN A 65 2.82 -13.90 -3.93
N HIS A 66 2.74 -12.82 -3.15
CA HIS A 66 2.61 -12.87 -1.69
C HIS A 66 1.93 -11.60 -1.15
N ASP A 67 1.06 -11.75 -0.15
CA ASP A 67 0.41 -10.62 0.53
C ASP A 67 1.21 -10.22 1.78
N VAL A 68 1.59 -8.95 1.89
CA VAL A 68 2.47 -8.46 2.97
C VAL A 68 1.90 -8.66 4.38
N VAL A 69 0.58 -8.90 4.52
CA VAL A 69 -0.03 -9.28 5.80
C VAL A 69 0.45 -10.63 6.34
N GLU A 70 1.00 -11.49 5.49
CA GLU A 70 1.65 -12.75 5.87
C GLU A 70 3.17 -12.55 6.07
N PRO A 71 3.80 -13.19 7.08
CA PRO A 71 5.23 -13.08 7.33
C PRO A 71 6.13 -13.49 6.16
N LEU A 72 7.33 -12.89 6.06
CA LEU A 72 8.25 -13.07 4.93
C LEU A 72 9.72 -13.21 5.37
N TYR A 73 10.42 -14.21 4.81
CA TYR A 73 11.73 -14.67 5.29
C TYR A 73 12.74 -14.81 4.14
N ILE A 74 13.38 -13.69 3.78
CA ILE A 74 14.33 -13.56 2.66
C ILE A 74 15.27 -12.37 2.91
N GLU A 75 16.56 -12.53 2.62
CA GLU A 75 17.63 -11.57 2.91
C GLU A 75 17.69 -10.42 1.88
N VAL A 76 17.88 -9.18 2.34
CA VAL A 76 17.95 -7.94 1.53
C VAL A 76 18.62 -6.79 2.30
N ASP A 77 19.19 -5.83 1.57
CA ASP A 77 19.79 -4.61 2.12
C ASP A 77 18.80 -3.43 2.17
N GLN A 78 17.81 -3.40 1.27
CA GLN A 78 16.88 -2.28 1.11
C GLN A 78 15.43 -2.75 0.87
N ILE A 79 14.45 -2.08 1.48
CA ILE A 79 13.02 -2.40 1.35
C ILE A 79 12.24 -1.11 1.04
N TYR A 80 11.76 -0.98 -0.20
CA TYR A 80 10.85 0.09 -0.60
C TYR A 80 9.40 -0.38 -0.39
N HIS A 81 8.82 -0.09 0.78
CA HIS A 81 7.47 -0.51 1.17
C HIS A 81 6.38 0.38 0.54
N LEU A 82 5.97 0.00 -0.67
CA LEU A 82 4.89 0.66 -1.45
C LEU A 82 3.52 -0.06 -1.33
N ALA A 83 3.40 -1.14 -0.54
CA ALA A 83 2.24 -2.03 -0.59
C ALA A 83 1.00 -1.40 0.07
N SER A 84 0.09 -0.88 -0.73
CA SER A 84 -1.21 -0.36 -0.29
C SER A 84 -2.15 -0.15 -1.50
N PRO A 85 -3.47 -0.40 -1.38
CA PRO A 85 -4.44 0.16 -2.32
C PRO A 85 -4.39 1.69 -2.24
N ALA A 86 -4.16 2.39 -3.35
CA ALA A 86 -3.76 3.80 -3.34
C ALA A 86 -4.78 4.79 -3.94
N SER A 87 -5.78 4.33 -4.70
CA SER A 87 -6.82 5.21 -5.25
C SER A 87 -8.15 5.07 -4.49
N PRO A 88 -8.95 6.15 -4.32
CA PRO A 88 -10.12 6.12 -3.44
C PRO A 88 -11.13 5.00 -3.70
N PRO A 89 -11.55 4.71 -4.96
CA PRO A 89 -12.49 3.61 -5.21
C PRO A 89 -11.96 2.25 -4.72
N ASN A 90 -10.65 2.01 -4.87
CA ASN A 90 -10.03 0.73 -4.51
C ASN A 90 -9.77 0.58 -3.00
N TYR A 91 -9.37 1.64 -2.30
CA TYR A 91 -9.15 1.55 -0.85
C TYR A 91 -10.46 1.60 -0.04
N MET A 92 -11.49 2.30 -0.54
CA MET A 92 -12.82 2.33 0.06
C MET A 92 -13.67 1.07 -0.23
N TYR A 93 -13.38 0.34 -1.32
CA TYR A 93 -14.07 -0.91 -1.65
C TYR A 93 -13.87 -2.01 -0.58
N ASN A 94 -12.71 -2.04 0.09
CA ASN A 94 -12.46 -2.98 1.19
C ASN A 94 -11.61 -2.31 2.30
N PRO A 95 -12.24 -1.51 3.18
CA PRO A 95 -11.53 -0.75 4.22
C PRO A 95 -10.79 -1.67 5.22
N ILE A 96 -11.31 -2.88 5.46
CA ILE A 96 -10.67 -3.88 6.34
C ILE A 96 -9.36 -4.38 5.72
N LYS A 97 -9.33 -4.67 4.40
CA LYS A 97 -8.07 -5.03 3.73
C LYS A 97 -7.10 -3.86 3.71
N THR A 98 -7.56 -2.64 3.42
CA THR A 98 -6.73 -1.42 3.45
C THR A 98 -6.07 -1.24 4.82
N LEU A 99 -6.83 -1.33 5.92
CA LEU A 99 -6.30 -1.25 7.28
C LEU A 99 -5.29 -2.35 7.58
N LYS A 100 -5.60 -3.63 7.29
CA LYS A 100 -4.67 -4.75 7.53
C LYS A 100 -3.36 -4.62 6.75
N THR A 101 -3.44 -4.19 5.49
CA THR A 101 -2.26 -4.01 4.62
C THR A 101 -1.34 -2.93 5.16
N ASN A 102 -1.87 -1.77 5.57
CA ASN A 102 -1.04 -0.67 6.09
C ASN A 102 -0.57 -0.88 7.54
N THR A 103 -1.24 -1.72 8.34
CA THR A 103 -0.84 -2.04 9.72
C THR A 103 0.02 -3.30 9.80
N ILE A 104 -0.58 -4.47 9.65
CA ILE A 104 0.09 -5.78 9.75
C ILE A 104 1.20 -5.91 8.70
N GLY A 105 0.95 -5.46 7.47
CA GLY A 105 1.96 -5.47 6.41
C GLY A 105 3.19 -4.61 6.75
N THR A 106 2.98 -3.44 7.34
CA THR A 106 4.09 -2.57 7.79
C THR A 106 4.85 -3.18 8.96
N LEU A 107 4.17 -3.81 9.93
CA LEU A 107 4.81 -4.54 11.02
C LEU A 107 5.67 -5.71 10.51
N ASN A 108 5.16 -6.49 9.55
CA ASN A 108 5.90 -7.59 8.94
C ASN A 108 7.15 -7.10 8.19
N MET A 109 7.04 -6.01 7.41
CA MET A 109 8.19 -5.45 6.68
C MET A 109 9.23 -4.79 7.61
N LEU A 110 8.81 -4.18 8.73
CA LEU A 110 9.72 -3.66 9.76
C LEU A 110 10.38 -4.79 10.57
N GLY A 111 9.66 -5.87 10.88
CA GLY A 111 10.21 -7.07 11.52
C GLY A 111 11.22 -7.80 10.62
N LEU A 112 10.95 -7.86 9.31
CA LEU A 112 11.90 -8.29 8.29
C LEU A 112 13.14 -7.40 8.28
N ALA A 113 12.97 -6.07 8.20
CA ALA A 113 14.07 -5.11 8.20
C ALA A 113 14.97 -5.25 9.44
N LYS A 114 14.36 -5.33 10.64
CA LYS A 114 15.07 -5.59 11.90
C LYS A 114 15.89 -6.89 11.86
N ARG A 115 15.34 -7.97 11.30
CA ARG A 115 15.98 -9.30 11.29
C ARG A 115 17.24 -9.35 10.42
N VAL A 116 17.21 -8.69 9.25
CA VAL A 116 18.27 -8.78 8.23
C VAL A 116 19.17 -7.54 8.16
N GLY A 117 18.86 -6.49 8.93
CA GLY A 117 19.58 -5.21 8.93
C GLY A 117 19.22 -4.26 7.77
N ALA A 118 18.12 -4.52 7.06
CA ALA A 118 17.73 -3.72 5.88
C ALA A 118 17.29 -2.30 6.24
N ARG A 119 17.60 -1.35 5.35
CA ARG A 119 17.00 -0.01 5.36
C ARG A 119 15.60 -0.04 4.74
N LEU A 120 14.59 0.47 5.45
CA LEU A 120 13.20 0.49 4.97
C LEU A 120 12.73 1.91 4.63
N LEU A 121 12.24 2.11 3.40
CA LEU A 121 11.53 3.32 2.98
C LEU A 121 10.02 3.05 2.94
N LEU A 122 9.26 3.79 3.72
CA LEU A 122 7.80 3.78 3.68
C LEU A 122 7.30 4.77 2.61
N ALA A 123 6.47 4.29 1.69
CA ALA A 123 5.62 5.13 0.86
C ALA A 123 4.40 5.60 1.67
N SER A 124 4.56 6.73 2.35
CA SER A 124 3.47 7.51 2.92
C SER A 124 2.82 8.39 1.85
N THR A 125 1.89 9.25 2.24
CA THR A 125 0.96 9.96 1.35
C THR A 125 0.72 11.38 1.82
N SER A 126 0.37 12.30 0.91
CA SER A 126 -0.14 13.62 1.29
C SER A 126 -1.48 13.57 2.04
N GLU A 127 -2.22 12.44 1.99
CA GLU A 127 -3.44 12.27 2.80
C GLU A 127 -3.19 12.28 4.32
N VAL A 128 -1.94 12.07 4.80
CA VAL A 128 -1.65 12.19 6.24
C VAL A 128 -1.87 13.60 6.79
N TYR A 129 -1.90 14.61 5.89
CA TYR A 129 -2.27 15.99 6.20
C TYR A 129 -3.80 16.24 6.19
N GLY A 130 -4.58 15.32 5.62
CA GLY A 130 -6.04 15.40 5.51
C GLY A 130 -6.55 16.53 4.61
N ASP A 131 -7.47 17.33 5.15
CA ASP A 131 -7.90 18.61 4.58
C ASP A 131 -7.21 19.76 5.33
N PRO A 132 -6.11 20.31 4.77
CA PRO A 132 -5.12 21.04 5.55
C PRO A 132 -5.48 22.51 5.77
N GLU A 133 -5.42 22.95 7.02
CA GLU A 133 -5.66 24.34 7.43
C GLU A 133 -4.48 25.30 7.08
N VAL A 134 -3.39 24.76 6.54
CA VAL A 134 -2.17 25.49 6.16
C VAL A 134 -1.75 25.17 4.73
N HIS A 135 -1.27 26.17 3.98
CA HIS A 135 -0.86 26.03 2.57
C HIS A 135 0.39 26.87 2.27
N PRO A 136 1.46 26.31 1.68
CA PRO A 136 1.66 24.89 1.36
C PRO A 136 1.80 24.00 2.60
N GLN A 137 1.73 22.68 2.41
CA GLN A 137 1.92 21.69 3.47
C GLN A 137 3.41 21.30 3.60
N SER A 138 4.05 21.68 4.70
CA SER A 138 5.41 21.23 5.09
C SER A 138 5.35 19.96 5.94
N GLU A 139 6.48 19.26 6.10
CA GLU A 139 6.52 18.01 6.86
C GLU A 139 6.31 18.17 8.38
N GLU A 140 6.35 19.42 8.86
CA GLU A 140 6.10 19.80 10.26
C GLU A 140 4.60 19.82 10.63
N TYR A 141 3.69 19.94 9.65
CA TYR A 141 2.25 19.95 9.90
C TYR A 141 1.73 18.55 10.30
N TRP A 142 0.91 18.51 11.35
CA TRP A 142 0.39 17.26 11.94
C TRP A 142 -0.81 16.67 11.20
N GLY A 143 -1.44 17.45 10.32
CA GLY A 143 -2.63 17.08 9.56
C GLY A 143 -3.94 17.26 10.32
N HIS A 144 -5.00 17.59 9.56
CA HIS A 144 -6.37 17.69 10.04
C HIS A 144 -7.19 16.60 9.33
N VAL A 145 -7.34 15.46 10.01
CA VAL A 145 -7.85 14.19 9.46
C VAL A 145 -9.03 13.72 10.30
N ASN A 146 -10.11 13.27 9.65
CA ASN A 146 -11.26 12.66 10.32
C ASN A 146 -11.00 11.15 10.55
N PRO A 147 -10.80 10.68 11.79
CA PRO A 147 -10.38 9.30 12.07
C PRO A 147 -11.50 8.25 11.89
N ILE A 148 -12.75 8.68 11.67
CA ILE A 148 -13.91 7.80 11.43
C ILE A 148 -14.59 8.05 10.08
N GLY A 149 -14.03 8.94 9.25
CA GLY A 149 -14.53 9.22 7.91
C GLY A 149 -14.34 8.04 6.95
N PRO A 150 -15.05 8.01 5.80
CA PRO A 150 -14.98 6.89 4.84
C PRO A 150 -13.58 6.66 4.26
N ARG A 151 -12.72 7.70 4.27
CA ARG A 151 -11.32 7.64 3.80
C ARG A 151 -10.32 7.18 4.89
N ALA A 152 -10.70 7.22 6.17
CA ALA A 152 -9.82 6.97 7.32
C ALA A 152 -9.12 5.60 7.31
N CYS A 153 -9.73 4.60 6.66
CA CYS A 153 -9.13 3.28 6.47
C CYS A 153 -7.77 3.31 5.72
N TYR A 154 -7.56 4.31 4.87
CA TYR A 154 -6.29 4.62 4.22
C TYR A 154 -5.51 5.68 5.02
N ASP A 155 -6.16 6.78 5.39
CA ASP A 155 -5.49 7.96 5.94
C ASP A 155 -4.84 7.67 7.32
N GLU A 156 -5.60 7.12 8.28
CA GLU A 156 -5.06 6.70 9.57
C GLU A 156 -4.21 5.42 9.43
N GLY A 157 -4.51 4.57 8.46
CA GLY A 157 -3.65 3.43 8.08
C GLY A 157 -2.22 3.87 7.72
N LYS A 158 -2.07 4.99 7.00
CA LYS A 158 -0.77 5.58 6.64
C LYS A 158 -0.13 6.36 7.79
N ARG A 159 -0.92 7.08 8.59
CA ARG A 159 -0.43 7.81 9.79
C ARG A 159 0.14 6.85 10.86
N VAL A 160 -0.52 5.73 11.12
CA VAL A 160 0.00 4.71 12.03
C VAL A 160 1.21 3.97 11.43
N ALA A 161 1.28 3.80 10.10
CA ALA A 161 2.47 3.23 9.44
C ALA A 161 3.72 4.12 9.64
N GLU A 162 3.61 5.46 9.53
CA GLU A 162 4.72 6.36 9.90
C GLU A 162 5.12 6.17 11.37
N THR A 163 4.14 6.05 12.26
CA THR A 163 4.37 5.86 13.70
C THR A 163 5.11 4.55 14.00
N MET A 164 4.74 3.46 13.32
CA MET A 164 5.44 2.17 13.41
C MET A 164 6.91 2.28 12.98
N CYS A 165 7.19 2.97 11.86
CA CYS A 165 8.58 3.20 11.41
C CYS A 165 9.42 3.92 12.47
N TYR A 166 8.90 5.00 13.07
CA TYR A 166 9.64 5.74 14.10
C TYR A 166 9.73 5.00 15.44
N ALA A 167 8.80 4.10 15.75
CA ALA A 167 8.91 3.21 16.91
C ALA A 167 10.06 2.21 16.73
N TYR A 168 10.11 1.49 15.61
CA TYR A 168 11.20 0.56 15.30
C TYR A 168 12.57 1.26 15.20
N MET A 169 12.64 2.45 14.62
CA MET A 169 13.89 3.23 14.57
C MET A 169 14.41 3.59 15.98
N LYS A 170 13.53 4.02 16.89
CA LYS A 170 13.90 4.44 18.26
C LYS A 170 14.22 3.26 19.18
N GLN A 171 13.48 2.17 19.07
CA GLN A 171 13.54 1.04 20.00
C GLN A 171 14.50 -0.06 19.55
N GLU A 172 14.65 -0.25 18.24
CA GLU A 172 15.32 -1.42 17.63
C GLU A 172 16.42 -1.02 16.63
N GLY A 173 16.69 0.28 16.48
CA GLY A 173 17.76 0.81 15.62
C GLY A 173 17.52 0.69 14.11
N VAL A 174 16.32 0.27 13.67
CA VAL A 174 16.02 0.05 12.24
C VAL A 174 16.17 1.35 11.45
N GLU A 175 16.97 1.33 10.39
CA GLU A 175 17.11 2.48 9.50
C GLU A 175 15.84 2.68 8.66
N VAL A 176 15.02 3.66 9.05
CA VAL A 176 13.81 4.03 8.29
C VAL A 176 13.99 5.30 7.46
N ARG A 177 13.20 5.42 6.40
CA ARG A 177 13.00 6.61 5.55
C ARG A 177 11.50 6.75 5.30
N VAL A 178 10.96 7.96 5.21
CA VAL A 178 9.51 8.18 4.99
C VAL A 178 9.29 9.21 3.88
N ALA A 179 8.76 8.76 2.75
CA ALA A 179 8.34 9.63 1.66
C ALA A 179 6.85 9.96 1.80
N ARG A 180 6.49 11.24 1.95
CA ARG A 180 5.09 11.70 1.87
C ARG A 180 4.80 12.07 0.42
N ILE A 181 4.16 11.15 -0.30
CA ILE A 181 3.98 11.21 -1.74
C ILE A 181 2.71 12.01 -2.09
N PHE A 182 2.85 13.01 -2.96
CA PHE A 182 1.75 13.81 -3.50
C PHE A 182 1.24 13.22 -4.83
N ASN A 183 0.16 13.81 -5.38
CA ASN A 183 -0.56 13.30 -6.56
C ASN A 183 0.37 13.02 -7.76
N THR A 184 0.69 11.74 -7.96
CA THR A 184 1.61 11.29 -9.02
C THR A 184 0.86 10.61 -10.16
N PHE A 185 1.25 10.91 -11.40
CA PHE A 185 0.66 10.38 -12.62
C PHE A 185 1.71 9.88 -13.64
N GLY A 186 1.28 9.03 -14.58
CA GLY A 186 2.16 8.47 -15.60
C GLY A 186 1.58 7.23 -16.30
N SER A 187 2.34 6.67 -17.25
CA SER A 187 2.08 5.35 -17.83
C SER A 187 2.02 4.24 -16.76
N ARG A 188 1.28 3.15 -17.01
CA ARG A 188 0.96 2.06 -16.06
C ARG A 188 0.07 2.45 -14.87
N MET A 189 -0.52 3.64 -14.86
CA MET A 189 -1.72 3.90 -14.06
C MET A 189 -2.85 2.94 -14.49
N HIS A 190 -3.69 2.54 -13.53
CA HIS A 190 -4.90 1.77 -13.84
C HIS A 190 -5.89 2.68 -14.60
N MET A 191 -6.66 2.14 -15.55
CA MET A 191 -7.68 2.93 -16.26
C MET A 191 -8.79 3.36 -15.30
N ASN A 192 -9.38 2.39 -14.60
CA ASN A 192 -10.39 2.60 -13.57
C ASN A 192 -9.73 2.99 -12.23
N ASP A 193 -8.67 3.80 -12.27
CA ASP A 193 -8.01 4.34 -11.06
C ASP A 193 -8.93 5.35 -10.35
N GLY A 194 -9.70 6.13 -11.11
CA GLY A 194 -10.71 7.06 -10.61
C GLY A 194 -10.18 8.47 -10.32
N ARG A 195 -8.86 8.68 -10.31
CA ARG A 195 -8.29 10.04 -10.19
C ARG A 195 -8.46 10.83 -11.50
N VAL A 196 -8.53 12.15 -11.35
CA VAL A 196 -8.87 13.10 -12.43
C VAL A 196 -8.01 12.97 -13.69
N VAL A 197 -6.72 12.65 -13.56
CA VAL A 197 -5.79 12.50 -14.70
C VAL A 197 -6.19 11.35 -15.62
N SER A 198 -6.43 10.16 -15.06
CA SER A 198 -6.91 9.00 -15.81
C SER A 198 -8.29 9.24 -16.41
N ASN A 199 -9.21 9.84 -15.64
CA ASN A 199 -10.58 10.05 -16.08
C ASN A 199 -10.64 11.01 -17.28
N PHE A 200 -9.98 12.18 -17.20
CA PHE A 200 -9.98 13.14 -18.31
C PHE A 200 -9.27 12.63 -19.56
N ILE A 201 -8.17 11.88 -19.43
CA ILE A 201 -7.48 11.31 -20.60
C ILE A 201 -8.36 10.26 -21.28
N LEU A 202 -9.00 9.37 -20.52
CA LEU A 202 -9.90 8.35 -21.07
C LEU A 202 -11.16 8.98 -21.70
N GLN A 203 -11.81 9.93 -21.00
CA GLN A 203 -12.96 10.68 -21.54
C GLN A 203 -12.60 11.39 -22.85
N ALA A 204 -11.45 12.07 -22.90
CA ALA A 204 -10.97 12.74 -24.12
C ALA A 204 -10.67 11.74 -25.26
N LEU A 205 -10.04 10.59 -24.98
CA LEU A 205 -9.71 9.56 -25.98
C LEU A 205 -10.97 8.83 -26.51
N GLN A 206 -11.96 8.61 -25.65
CA GLN A 206 -13.22 7.94 -25.99
C GLN A 206 -14.28 8.87 -26.60
N GLY A 207 -14.05 10.20 -26.59
CA GLY A 207 -15.01 11.21 -27.06
C GLY A 207 -16.14 11.52 -26.06
N GLU A 208 -16.03 11.03 -24.83
CA GLU A 208 -16.99 11.27 -23.73
C GLU A 208 -16.78 12.67 -23.12
N PRO A 209 -17.79 13.28 -22.48
CA PRO A 209 -17.63 14.56 -21.79
C PRO A 209 -16.60 14.50 -20.66
N LEU A 210 -15.74 15.52 -20.55
CA LEU A 210 -14.82 15.68 -19.42
C LEU A 210 -15.60 16.21 -18.22
N THR A 211 -15.72 15.40 -17.17
CA THR A 211 -16.59 15.66 -16.00
C THR A 211 -15.86 16.43 -14.91
N VAL A 212 -16.04 17.76 -14.88
CA VAL A 212 -15.51 18.65 -13.85
C VAL A 212 -16.52 18.74 -12.69
N TYR A 213 -16.10 18.42 -11.48
CA TYR A 213 -16.92 18.61 -10.27
C TYR A 213 -16.73 20.03 -9.72
N GLY A 214 -17.82 20.71 -9.37
CA GLY A 214 -17.83 22.12 -8.98
C GLY A 214 -17.54 23.08 -10.13
N SER A 215 -16.94 24.23 -9.82
CA SER A 215 -16.51 25.23 -10.80
C SER A 215 -15.29 24.83 -11.63
N GLY A 216 -14.52 23.84 -11.17
CA GLY A 216 -13.20 23.53 -11.70
C GLY A 216 -12.08 24.48 -11.26
N SER A 217 -12.35 25.44 -10.37
CA SER A 217 -11.36 26.40 -9.86
C SER A 217 -10.52 25.88 -8.69
N GLN A 218 -10.80 24.69 -8.17
CA GLN A 218 -9.97 24.03 -7.17
C GLN A 218 -8.61 23.63 -7.78
N THR A 219 -7.54 23.81 -7.02
CA THR A 219 -6.17 23.56 -7.49
C THR A 219 -5.69 22.16 -7.14
N ARG A 220 -4.89 21.58 -8.03
CA ARG A 220 -4.13 20.35 -7.78
C ARG A 220 -2.72 20.52 -8.32
N ALA A 221 -1.74 20.05 -7.56
CA ALA A 221 -0.37 19.90 -8.03
C ALA A 221 -0.12 18.45 -8.47
N PHE A 222 0.53 18.25 -9.62
CA PHE A 222 0.72 16.93 -10.24
C PHE A 222 2.19 16.64 -10.53
N GLN A 223 2.67 15.48 -10.05
CA GLN A 223 4.03 15.01 -10.25
C GLN A 223 4.08 13.89 -11.31
N TYR A 224 5.05 13.94 -12.23
CA TYR A 224 5.25 12.83 -13.16
C TYR A 224 6.07 11.70 -12.52
N VAL A 225 5.77 10.44 -12.87
CA VAL A 225 6.25 9.26 -12.14
C VAL A 225 7.77 9.10 -12.08
N SER A 226 8.53 9.55 -13.09
CA SER A 226 10.00 9.47 -13.06
C SER A 226 10.62 10.41 -12.03
N ASP A 227 10.02 11.59 -11.81
CA ASP A 227 10.48 12.51 -10.76
C ASP A 227 10.29 11.88 -9.38
N LEU A 228 9.15 11.22 -9.15
CA LEU A 228 8.89 10.50 -7.90
C LEU A 228 9.89 9.36 -7.70
N VAL A 229 10.13 8.54 -8.72
CA VAL A 229 11.07 7.40 -8.64
C VAL A 229 12.49 7.89 -8.33
N ASN A 230 12.94 8.98 -8.96
CA ASN A 230 14.22 9.60 -8.63
C ASN A 230 14.24 10.11 -7.18
N GLY A 231 13.18 10.75 -6.70
CA GLY A 231 13.06 11.22 -5.31
C GLY A 231 13.07 10.09 -4.28
N LEU A 232 12.43 8.96 -4.58
CA LEU A 232 12.43 7.76 -3.74
C LEU A 232 13.82 7.13 -3.62
N VAL A 233 14.55 7.01 -4.75
CA VAL A 233 15.91 6.46 -4.77
C VAL A 233 16.89 7.41 -4.06
N SER A 234 16.78 8.73 -4.26
CA SER A 234 17.57 9.72 -3.51
C SER A 234 17.29 9.66 -2.01
N LEU A 235 16.02 9.59 -1.59
CA LEU A 235 15.66 9.53 -0.17
C LEU A 235 16.14 8.24 0.50
N MET A 236 16.01 7.08 -0.16
CA MET A 236 16.50 5.80 0.35
C MET A 236 18.00 5.85 0.65
N ASN A 237 18.79 6.37 -0.29
CA ASN A 237 20.25 6.38 -0.17
C ASN A 237 20.78 7.54 0.70
N SER A 238 19.95 8.54 1.00
CA SER A 238 20.25 9.61 1.96
C SER A 238 20.36 9.15 3.42
N ASN A 239 20.84 10.05 4.28
CA ASN A 239 20.85 9.89 5.74
C ASN A 239 19.64 10.53 6.45
N ILE A 240 18.57 10.89 5.72
CA ILE A 240 17.40 11.60 6.27
C ILE A 240 16.33 10.60 6.75
N SER A 241 16.23 10.35 8.06
CA SER A 241 15.20 9.44 8.60
C SER A 241 13.81 10.08 8.78
N SER A 242 13.75 11.40 9.02
CA SER A 242 12.49 12.16 9.17
C SER A 242 11.72 12.30 7.84
N PRO A 243 10.40 12.62 7.85
CA PRO A 243 9.58 12.60 6.64
C PRO A 243 10.07 13.63 5.61
N VAL A 244 9.97 13.29 4.32
CA VAL A 244 10.24 14.21 3.21
C VAL A 244 9.06 14.21 2.24
N ASN A 245 8.56 15.39 1.89
CA ASN A 245 7.56 15.58 0.85
C ASN A 245 8.17 15.31 -0.54
N LEU A 246 7.57 14.41 -1.31
CA LEU A 246 7.88 14.20 -2.73
C LEU A 246 6.63 14.56 -3.55
N GLY A 247 6.78 15.57 -4.41
CA GLY A 247 5.69 16.17 -5.19
C GLY A 247 6.17 17.28 -6.11
N ASN A 248 5.31 17.73 -7.02
CA ASN A 248 5.50 18.99 -7.73
C ASN A 248 4.81 20.13 -6.94
N PRO A 249 5.46 21.28 -6.68
CA PRO A 249 4.81 22.46 -6.08
C PRO A 249 4.10 23.38 -7.11
N GLU A 250 4.09 23.03 -8.39
CA GLU A 250 3.30 23.71 -9.43
C GLU A 250 1.81 23.33 -9.30
N GLU A 251 0.94 24.32 -9.09
CA GLU A 251 -0.51 24.13 -8.99
C GLU A 251 -1.21 24.56 -10.28
N HIS A 252 -2.15 23.75 -10.77
CA HIS A 252 -3.07 24.11 -11.85
C HIS A 252 -4.52 23.93 -11.39
N THR A 253 -5.45 24.69 -11.94
CA THR A 253 -6.88 24.44 -11.72
C THR A 253 -7.36 23.20 -12.48
N ILE A 254 -8.38 22.51 -11.97
CA ILE A 254 -9.01 21.38 -12.67
C ILE A 254 -9.53 21.79 -14.06
N LEU A 255 -10.00 23.03 -14.22
CA LEU A 255 -10.49 23.54 -15.51
C LEU A 255 -9.37 23.80 -16.53
N GLU A 256 -8.22 24.34 -16.12
CA GLU A 256 -7.03 24.43 -16.99
C GLU A 256 -6.54 23.05 -17.39
N PHE A 257 -6.50 22.12 -16.43
CA PHE A 257 -6.06 20.75 -16.65
C PHE A 257 -6.97 19.98 -17.63
N ALA A 258 -8.29 20.16 -17.52
CA ALA A 258 -9.26 19.62 -18.48
C ALA A 258 -9.07 20.20 -19.90
N ARG A 259 -8.79 21.50 -20.01
CA ARG A 259 -8.50 22.17 -21.30
C ARG A 259 -7.21 21.64 -21.92
N LEU A 260 -6.14 21.51 -21.13
CA LEU A 260 -4.84 21.01 -21.57
C LEU A 260 -4.92 19.56 -22.08
N ILE A 261 -5.59 18.67 -21.35
CA ILE A 261 -5.81 17.29 -21.82
C ILE A 261 -6.65 17.28 -23.11
N LYS A 262 -7.71 18.10 -23.19
CA LYS A 262 -8.52 18.20 -24.41
C LYS A 262 -7.69 18.65 -25.62
N SER A 263 -6.78 19.63 -25.46
CA SER A 263 -5.91 20.07 -26.56
C SER A 263 -4.86 19.02 -26.94
N LEU A 264 -4.23 18.34 -25.97
CA LEU A 264 -3.20 17.32 -26.24
C LEU A 264 -3.77 16.05 -26.89
N VAL A 265 -4.99 15.65 -26.54
CA VAL A 265 -5.71 14.55 -27.20
C VAL A 265 -6.37 14.99 -28.53
N VAL A 266 -6.36 16.30 -28.83
CA VAL A 266 -7.06 16.91 -29.98
C VAL A 266 -8.55 16.54 -30.01
N SER A 267 -9.16 16.40 -28.82
CA SER A 267 -10.49 15.81 -28.65
C SER A 267 -11.61 16.82 -28.88
N ARG A 268 -12.74 16.32 -29.41
CA ARG A 268 -13.99 17.09 -29.55
C ARG A 268 -14.85 17.09 -28.28
N SER A 269 -14.53 16.26 -27.28
CA SER A 269 -15.27 16.11 -26.01
C SER A 269 -15.66 17.46 -25.38
N GLN A 270 -16.92 17.58 -24.95
CA GLN A 270 -17.36 18.75 -24.20
C GLN A 270 -16.82 18.70 -22.76
N ILE A 271 -16.68 19.86 -22.11
CA ILE A 271 -16.41 19.93 -20.66
C ILE A 271 -17.77 20.12 -19.98
N GLN A 272 -18.13 19.20 -19.09
CA GLN A 272 -19.38 19.21 -18.36
C GLN A 272 -19.12 19.48 -16.88
N PHE A 273 -19.92 20.36 -16.28
CA PHE A 273 -19.87 20.64 -14.85
C PHE A 273 -20.91 19.80 -14.10
N LEU A 274 -20.50 19.24 -12.96
CA LEU A 274 -21.30 18.41 -12.06
C LEU A 274 -21.25 18.98 -10.63
N PRO A 275 -22.18 18.61 -9.73
CA PRO A 275 -22.13 19.01 -8.31
C PRO A 275 -20.78 18.66 -7.64
N GLU A 276 -20.42 19.38 -6.59
CA GLU A 276 -19.14 19.16 -5.89
C GLU A 276 -19.06 17.77 -5.23
N ALA A 277 -17.86 17.20 -5.21
CA ALA A 277 -17.59 15.94 -4.55
C ALA A 277 -17.46 16.15 -3.04
N GLN A 278 -18.20 15.35 -2.25
CA GLN A 278 -18.12 15.39 -0.79
C GLN A 278 -16.71 15.03 -0.31
N ASP A 279 -16.20 15.82 0.64
CA ASP A 279 -14.89 15.63 1.31
C ASP A 279 -13.68 15.50 0.33
N ASP A 280 -13.70 16.22 -0.79
CA ASP A 280 -12.51 16.41 -1.65
C ASP A 280 -11.73 17.69 -1.24
N PRO A 281 -10.49 17.58 -0.71
CA PRO A 281 -9.76 18.71 -0.12
C PRO A 281 -9.62 19.91 -1.07
N GLN A 282 -9.91 21.13 -0.62
CA GLN A 282 -10.02 22.26 -1.55
C GLN A 282 -8.69 22.64 -2.22
N ARG A 283 -7.57 22.55 -1.49
CA ARG A 283 -6.22 22.87 -1.99
C ARG A 283 -5.19 21.90 -1.40
N ARG A 284 -4.17 21.56 -2.19
CA ARG A 284 -3.06 20.71 -1.73
C ARG A 284 -1.80 20.97 -2.55
N ARG A 285 -0.76 21.46 -1.89
CA ARG A 285 0.54 21.86 -2.47
C ARG A 285 1.68 21.48 -1.52
N PRO A 286 2.68 20.70 -1.96
CA PRO A 286 3.83 20.37 -1.13
C PRO A 286 4.76 21.57 -0.94
N ASP A 287 5.26 21.81 0.27
CA ASP A 287 6.60 22.41 0.41
C ASP A 287 7.64 21.31 0.16
N ILE A 288 8.46 21.46 -0.88
CA ILE A 288 9.56 20.54 -1.21
C ILE A 288 10.95 21.13 -0.87
N ARG A 289 11.03 22.26 -0.17
CA ARG A 289 12.28 22.92 0.23
C ARG A 289 13.22 21.96 0.96
N LYS A 290 12.68 21.05 1.79
CA LYS A 290 13.45 20.01 2.47
C LYS A 290 14.09 19.03 1.49
N ALA A 291 13.34 18.56 0.49
CA ALA A 291 13.86 17.67 -0.55
C ALA A 291 14.93 18.38 -1.41
N LYS A 292 14.71 19.64 -1.80
CA LYS A 292 15.71 20.43 -2.54
C LYS A 292 17.01 20.58 -1.76
N LEU A 293 16.94 21.04 -0.52
CA LEU A 293 18.13 21.33 0.31
C LEU A 293 18.89 20.07 0.76
N MET A 294 18.19 18.96 1.03
CA MET A 294 18.78 17.80 1.70
C MET A 294 19.01 16.59 0.78
N LEU A 295 18.35 16.54 -0.39
CA LEU A 295 18.54 15.49 -1.40
C LEU A 295 19.12 16.01 -2.73
N GLY A 296 19.20 17.33 -2.92
CA GLY A 296 19.48 17.92 -4.24
C GLY A 296 18.40 17.60 -5.28
N TRP A 297 17.17 17.28 -4.83
CA TRP A 297 16.09 16.79 -5.68
C TRP A 297 14.99 17.83 -5.88
N GLU A 298 14.56 17.97 -7.13
CA GLU A 298 13.34 18.66 -7.54
C GLU A 298 12.74 17.95 -8.77
N PRO A 299 11.43 18.09 -9.05
CA PRO A 299 10.85 17.56 -10.30
C PRO A 299 11.39 18.34 -11.50
N VAL A 300 11.69 17.62 -12.59
CA VAL A 300 12.28 18.21 -13.80
C VAL A 300 11.45 17.97 -15.06
N VAL A 301 10.43 17.10 -15.02
CA VAL A 301 9.58 16.83 -16.20
C VAL A 301 8.41 17.83 -16.25
N PRO A 302 8.29 18.65 -17.31
CA PRO A 302 7.15 19.56 -17.48
C PRO A 302 5.83 18.80 -17.57
N LEU A 303 4.75 19.38 -17.04
CA LEU A 303 3.44 18.73 -17.00
C LEU A 303 2.99 18.22 -18.38
N GLU A 304 3.18 19.03 -19.42
CA GLU A 304 2.81 18.69 -20.80
C GLU A 304 3.57 17.47 -21.34
N GLU A 305 4.86 17.34 -21.04
CA GLU A 305 5.67 16.19 -21.46
C GLU A 305 5.20 14.90 -20.76
N GLY A 306 4.96 14.98 -19.45
CA GLY A 306 4.40 13.88 -18.67
C GLY A 306 3.01 13.47 -19.14
N LEU A 307 2.15 14.45 -19.48
CA LEU A 307 0.81 14.19 -20.01
C LEU A 307 0.87 13.49 -21.37
N ASN A 308 1.70 13.98 -22.30
CA ASN A 308 1.86 13.35 -23.62
C ASN A 308 2.29 11.87 -23.52
N LYS A 309 3.28 11.55 -22.67
CA LYS A 309 3.69 10.16 -22.40
C LYS A 309 2.56 9.31 -21.79
N THR A 310 1.70 9.92 -20.97
CA THR A 310 0.56 9.26 -20.33
C THR A 310 -0.59 9.01 -21.30
N ILE A 311 -0.89 9.97 -22.18
CA ILE A 311 -1.87 9.84 -23.27
C ILE A 311 -1.44 8.74 -24.25
N GLN A 312 -0.17 8.73 -24.67
CA GLN A 312 0.40 7.67 -25.52
C GLN A 312 0.38 6.28 -24.87
N TYR A 313 0.33 6.18 -23.53
CA TYR A 313 0.12 4.92 -22.84
C TYR A 313 -1.37 4.51 -22.91
N PHE A 314 -2.29 5.41 -22.55
CA PHE A 314 -3.73 5.08 -22.53
C PHE A 314 -4.34 4.83 -23.91
N SER A 315 -3.87 5.48 -24.99
CA SER A 315 -4.28 5.15 -26.36
C SER A 315 -4.00 3.67 -26.67
N ARG A 316 -2.77 3.23 -26.43
CA ARG A 316 -2.35 1.84 -26.66
C ARG A 316 -3.09 0.85 -25.75
N GLU A 317 -3.41 1.22 -24.51
CA GLU A 317 -4.25 0.37 -23.65
C GLU A 317 -5.70 0.22 -24.18
N LEU A 318 -6.29 1.28 -24.73
CA LEU A 318 -7.61 1.22 -25.37
C LEU A 318 -7.57 0.37 -26.66
N GLU A 319 -6.55 0.54 -27.49
CA GLU A 319 -6.29 -0.29 -28.68
C GLU A 319 -6.13 -1.78 -28.28
N HIS A 320 -5.35 -2.07 -27.23
CA HIS A 320 -5.20 -3.42 -26.70
C HIS A 320 -6.51 -3.99 -26.17
N GLN A 321 -7.35 -3.20 -25.49
CA GLN A 321 -8.66 -3.68 -25.00
C GLN A 321 -9.63 -3.97 -26.14
N ALA A 322 -9.71 -3.11 -27.16
CA ALA A 322 -10.53 -3.35 -28.34
C ALA A 322 -10.12 -4.66 -29.04
N ASN A 323 -8.82 -4.88 -29.22
CA ASN A 323 -8.28 -6.07 -29.88
C ASN A 323 -8.40 -7.36 -29.02
N ASN A 324 -8.48 -7.27 -27.70
CA ASN A 324 -8.69 -8.42 -26.80
C ASN A 324 -10.16 -8.70 -26.45
N GLN A 325 -11.13 -8.05 -27.09
CA GLN A 325 -12.55 -8.45 -26.95
C GLN A 325 -12.80 -9.81 -27.60
N TYR A 326 -12.61 -10.89 -26.84
CA TYR A 326 -13.11 -12.22 -27.20
C TYR A 326 -14.64 -12.20 -27.26
N ILE A 327 -15.18 -11.95 -28.45
CA ILE A 327 -16.60 -12.16 -28.76
C ILE A 327 -16.85 -13.68 -28.74
N PRO A 328 -17.63 -14.22 -27.78
CA PRO A 328 -17.88 -15.65 -27.75
C PRO A 328 -18.78 -16.01 -28.93
N LYS A 329 -18.22 -16.68 -29.95
CA LYS A 329 -19.02 -17.21 -31.06
C LYS A 329 -20.11 -18.11 -30.47
N PRO A 330 -21.41 -17.82 -30.69
CA PRO A 330 -22.48 -18.60 -30.07
C PRO A 330 -22.38 -20.05 -30.55
N LYS A 331 -22.18 -20.98 -29.61
CA LYS A 331 -22.16 -22.41 -29.93
C LYS A 331 -23.50 -22.77 -30.57
N PRO A 332 -23.55 -23.37 -31.77
CA PRO A 332 -24.81 -23.73 -32.41
C PRO A 332 -25.61 -24.65 -31.48
N ALA A 333 -26.89 -24.32 -31.30
CA ALA A 333 -27.74 -24.98 -30.32
C ALA A 333 -27.83 -26.49 -30.62
N ARG A 334 -27.19 -27.29 -29.76
CA ARG A 334 -27.11 -28.75 -29.94
C ARG A 334 -28.48 -29.37 -29.66
N MET A 335 -29.31 -29.46 -30.71
CA MET A 335 -30.66 -30.04 -30.66
C MET A 335 -30.63 -31.39 -29.93
N LYS A 336 -31.23 -31.43 -28.74
CA LYS A 336 -31.48 -32.69 -28.03
C LYS A 336 -32.57 -33.45 -28.81
N LYS A 337 -32.16 -34.47 -29.59
CA LYS A 337 -33.12 -35.48 -30.06
C LYS A 337 -33.83 -36.07 -28.85
N GLY A 338 -35.17 -36.01 -28.83
CA GLY A 338 -35.97 -36.45 -27.70
C GLY A 338 -35.80 -37.95 -27.43
N ARG A 339 -35.84 -38.31 -26.15
CA ARG A 339 -36.18 -39.68 -25.72
C ARG A 339 -37.61 -39.66 -25.16
N PRO A 340 -38.44 -40.70 -25.42
CA PRO A 340 -39.79 -40.75 -24.89
C PRO A 340 -39.78 -40.87 -23.37
N ARG A 341 -40.84 -40.37 -22.72
CA ARG A 341 -41.10 -40.63 -21.30
C ARG A 341 -41.66 -42.04 -21.14
N HIS A 342 -41.12 -42.81 -20.21
CA HIS A 342 -41.84 -43.91 -19.59
C HIS A 342 -41.92 -43.66 -18.08
N THR A 343 -43.06 -44.03 -17.50
CA THR A 343 -43.40 -43.80 -16.09
C THR A 343 -43.41 -45.11 -15.33
N GLN A 344 -42.54 -45.22 -14.33
CA GLN A 344 -42.63 -46.12 -13.18
C GLN A 344 -41.67 -45.58 -12.10
N GLY A 345 -41.84 -45.99 -10.84
CA GLY A 345 -41.06 -45.45 -9.73
C GLY A 345 -41.26 -46.23 -8.44
N ALA A 346 -40.88 -45.59 -7.32
CA ALA A 346 -40.63 -46.18 -6.00
C ALA A 346 -39.32 -47.00 -5.90
N SER A 347 -38.71 -46.95 -4.70
CA SER A 347 -37.48 -47.62 -4.26
C SER A 347 -36.26 -47.57 -5.20
N ASP A 348 -35.35 -46.61 -4.97
CA ASP A 348 -33.88 -46.85 -4.90
C ASP A 348 -33.07 -45.56 -4.59
N GLU A 349 -33.37 -44.90 -3.46
CA GLU A 349 -32.67 -43.65 -3.04
C GLU A 349 -32.09 -43.70 -1.61
N LEU A 350 -31.90 -44.90 -1.04
CA LEU A 350 -31.49 -45.10 0.36
C LEU A 350 -30.21 -45.94 0.57
N ASN A 351 -29.53 -46.40 -0.49
CA ASN A 351 -28.37 -47.31 -0.38
C ASN A 351 -27.00 -46.72 -0.77
N GLU A 352 -26.92 -45.64 -1.56
CA GLU A 352 -25.64 -45.02 -1.96
C GLU A 352 -24.88 -44.39 -0.77
N LEU A 353 -25.59 -43.76 0.18
CA LEU A 353 -24.97 -43.07 1.32
C LEU A 353 -24.36 -43.98 2.38
N VAL A 354 -24.70 -45.28 2.39
CA VAL A 354 -24.20 -46.24 3.40
C VAL A 354 -22.87 -46.86 3.00
N TRP A 355 -22.64 -47.09 1.69
CA TRP A 355 -21.44 -47.78 1.20
C TRP A 355 -20.20 -46.90 1.09
N ALA A 356 -20.36 -45.57 1.01
CA ALA A 356 -19.23 -44.64 1.04
C ALA A 356 -18.51 -44.60 2.40
N ALA A 357 -19.18 -44.94 3.50
CA ALA A 357 -18.67 -44.79 4.86
C ALA A 357 -17.86 -45.99 5.40
N LEU A 358 -17.80 -47.11 4.67
CA LEU A 358 -17.28 -48.40 5.18
C LEU A 358 -15.98 -48.89 4.51
N ARG A 359 -15.15 -47.99 3.96
CA ARG A 359 -13.83 -48.32 3.39
C ARG A 359 -12.64 -47.60 4.06
N GLN A 360 -12.50 -47.67 5.40
CA GLN A 360 -11.19 -47.51 6.06
C GLN A 360 -11.11 -47.97 7.55
N LYS A 361 -10.78 -49.25 7.75
CA LYS A 361 -10.07 -49.87 8.91
C LYS A 361 -9.40 -51.15 8.37
N VAL A 362 -8.29 -51.70 8.85
CA VAL A 362 -7.29 -51.31 9.89
C VAL A 362 -5.87 -51.40 9.23
N ILE A 363 -4.65 -51.43 9.82
CA ILE A 363 -4.07 -51.76 11.15
C ILE A 363 -2.90 -50.77 11.43
N LEU A 364 -2.49 -50.60 12.70
CA LEU A 364 -1.22 -49.94 13.10
C LEU A 364 -0.22 -50.99 13.60
N PRO A 365 1.10 -50.76 13.42
CA PRO A 365 1.88 -50.38 14.61
C PRO A 365 2.98 -49.32 14.39
N GLU A 366 3.19 -48.55 15.47
CA GLU A 366 4.45 -48.01 16.01
C GLU A 366 5.59 -47.52 15.09
N MET A 367 5.92 -46.22 15.21
CA MET A 367 7.22 -45.71 15.72
C MET A 367 7.10 -44.20 16.04
N ALA A 368 8.03 -43.68 16.85
CA ALA A 368 7.92 -42.39 17.57
C ALA A 368 7.95 -41.09 16.71
N GLY A 369 7.28 -40.02 17.20
CA GLY A 369 7.44 -38.63 16.71
C GLY A 369 6.24 -37.71 17.02
N LEU A 370 6.45 -36.50 17.56
CA LEU A 370 5.37 -35.62 18.03
C LEU A 370 4.82 -34.63 16.98
N ARG A 371 3.51 -34.80 16.70
CA ARG A 371 2.45 -33.77 16.51
C ARG A 371 2.39 -32.86 15.26
N LEU A 372 1.46 -33.27 14.40
CA LEU A 372 0.56 -32.55 13.47
C LEU A 372 -0.25 -31.39 14.17
N LEU A 373 -1.09 -30.55 13.52
CA LEU A 373 -1.75 -30.56 12.20
C LEU A 373 -2.03 -29.12 11.64
N THR A 374 -2.36 -29.03 10.36
CA THR A 374 -2.83 -27.87 9.56
C THR A 374 -4.28 -27.43 9.79
N ALA A 375 -4.64 -26.23 9.32
CA ALA A 375 -5.99 -25.91 8.83
C ALA A 375 -5.97 -25.05 7.55
N LEU A 376 -6.72 -25.47 6.53
CA LEU A 376 -7.06 -24.67 5.34
C LEU A 376 -8.38 -23.92 5.60
N SER A 377 -8.56 -22.73 5.02
CA SER A 377 -9.87 -22.06 4.97
C SER A 377 -10.41 -22.01 3.54
N ALA A 378 -11.71 -22.28 3.39
CA ALA A 378 -12.41 -22.29 2.11
C ALA A 378 -13.37 -21.09 2.00
N SER A 379 -13.57 -20.61 0.77
CA SER A 379 -14.52 -19.55 0.45
C SER A 379 -15.97 -20.05 0.38
N GLY A 380 -16.93 -19.29 0.92
CA GLY A 380 -18.36 -19.53 0.67
C GLY A 380 -19.28 -18.55 1.42
N SER A 381 -20.22 -17.93 0.70
CA SER A 381 -21.21 -16.99 1.25
C SER A 381 -22.64 -17.46 0.92
N ALA A 382 -23.60 -17.18 1.82
CA ALA A 382 -24.90 -16.53 1.51
C ALA A 382 -26.05 -16.82 2.52
N PHE A 383 -26.59 -15.73 3.10
CA PHE A 383 -28.02 -15.36 3.25
C PHE A 383 -29.16 -16.33 3.69
N SER A 384 -30.04 -15.77 4.55
CA SER A 384 -31.48 -16.08 4.74
C SER A 384 -31.84 -17.39 5.49
N ARG A 385 -32.92 -17.49 6.30
CA ARG A 385 -34.06 -16.57 6.56
C ARG A 385 -34.82 -16.96 7.86
N ASN A 386 -35.65 -16.05 8.39
CA ASN A 386 -36.75 -16.26 9.36
C ASN A 386 -36.40 -16.73 10.80
N ALA A 387 -37.31 -16.72 11.79
CA ALA A 387 -38.37 -15.77 12.23
C ALA A 387 -39.14 -16.41 13.41
N ALA A 388 -39.84 -15.59 14.22
CA ALA A 388 -40.79 -16.00 15.29
C ALA A 388 -40.17 -16.74 16.52
N SER A 389 -40.71 -16.64 17.75
CA SER A 389 -41.70 -15.71 18.33
C SER A 389 -41.76 -15.84 19.87
N ARG A 390 -42.38 -14.85 20.54
CA ARG A 390 -42.77 -14.83 21.98
C ARG A 390 -41.60 -14.74 22.97
N GLY A 391 -41.78 -14.18 24.16
CA GLY A 391 -42.95 -13.45 24.66
C GLY A 391 -42.85 -13.17 26.16
N ASP A 392 -43.48 -12.07 26.59
CA ASP A 392 -43.65 -11.60 27.96
C ASP A 392 -42.35 -11.32 28.77
N GLY A 393 -42.48 -10.47 29.78
CA GLY A 393 -41.39 -10.07 30.67
C GLY A 393 -41.94 -9.66 32.04
N PHE A 394 -41.06 -9.39 32.99
CA PHE A 394 -41.46 -8.86 34.31
C PHE A 394 -40.30 -8.08 34.95
N GLU A 395 -40.61 -6.93 35.56
CA GLU A 395 -39.69 -6.30 36.51
C GLU A 395 -39.86 -6.93 37.90
N ARG A 396 -38.75 -7.22 38.60
CA ARG A 396 -38.43 -6.69 39.96
C ARG A 396 -37.39 -7.53 40.71
N GLY A 397 -36.30 -6.86 41.09
CA GLY A 397 -35.63 -6.98 42.40
C GLY A 397 -34.79 -8.24 42.72
N GLY A 398 -33.92 -8.10 43.73
CA GLY A 398 -33.44 -9.26 44.51
C GLY A 398 -31.95 -9.62 44.41
N ALA A 399 -31.08 -8.81 45.03
CA ALA A 399 -29.90 -9.19 45.84
C ALA A 399 -28.87 -10.26 45.38
N ASN A 400 -27.59 -9.90 45.58
CA ASN A 400 -26.46 -10.77 45.98
C ASN A 400 -25.99 -11.93 45.08
N ALA A 401 -24.79 -11.78 44.51
CA ALA A 401 -23.67 -12.69 44.81
C ALA A 401 -22.29 -12.07 44.53
N ALA A 402 -21.36 -12.30 45.48
CA ALA A 402 -19.90 -12.25 45.43
C ALA A 402 -19.15 -11.64 44.21
N LEU A 403 -18.38 -10.58 44.46
CA LEU A 403 -17.14 -10.25 43.72
C LEU A 403 -16.00 -9.90 44.68
N ALA A 404 -14.82 -10.45 44.39
CA ALA A 404 -13.46 -10.08 44.83
C ALA A 404 -13.21 -9.63 46.30
N ARG A 405 -12.50 -10.48 47.05
CA ARG A 405 -11.57 -10.08 48.12
C ARG A 405 -10.23 -10.80 47.94
N GLU A 406 -9.16 -10.02 47.75
CA GLU A 406 -7.77 -10.23 48.21
C GLU A 406 -6.91 -9.17 47.49
N PHE A 407 -6.69 -7.99 48.09
CA PHE A 407 -5.67 -7.68 49.11
C PHE A 407 -4.22 -7.84 48.63
N TYR A 408 -3.58 -6.70 48.32
CA TYR A 408 -2.33 -6.31 48.99
C TYR A 408 -2.23 -4.77 49.05
N THR A 409 -1.95 -4.23 50.24
CA THR A 409 -1.86 -2.78 50.52
C THR A 409 -0.78 -2.51 51.56
N LEU A 410 0.30 -1.79 51.22
CA LEU A 410 1.36 -1.39 52.17
C LEU A 410 2.03 -0.05 51.80
N THR A 411 1.60 1.04 52.46
CA THR A 411 2.26 2.36 52.68
C THR A 411 1.54 2.99 53.87
N PRO A 412 2.22 3.51 54.91
CA PRO A 412 2.82 4.88 54.93
C PRO A 412 4.33 4.88 55.36
N ASP A 413 5.22 5.85 55.06
CA ASP A 413 5.23 7.35 55.23
C ASP A 413 5.61 7.79 56.68
N PRO A 414 6.17 9.00 57.01
CA PRO A 414 6.80 10.10 56.22
C PRO A 414 8.16 10.66 56.75
N ARG A 415 8.65 11.72 56.05
CA ARG A 415 9.49 12.89 56.49
C ARG A 415 11.01 12.91 56.21
N GLY A 416 11.46 14.06 55.66
CA GLY A 416 12.87 14.51 55.62
C GLY A 416 13.11 15.56 54.53
N ALA A 417 13.24 16.85 54.88
CA ALA A 417 13.38 17.95 53.92
C ALA A 417 14.74 18.66 54.02
N GLY A 418 15.22 19.25 52.92
CA GLY A 418 16.43 20.07 52.90
C GLY A 418 16.61 20.86 51.58
N GLN A 419 16.77 22.18 51.67
CA GLN A 419 17.17 23.05 50.55
C GLN A 419 18.68 23.31 50.57
N GLY A 420 19.29 23.55 49.40
CA GLY A 420 20.69 23.99 49.29
C GLY A 420 20.94 24.74 47.98
N ARG A 421 21.69 25.85 48.01
CA ARG A 421 21.99 26.69 46.84
C ARG A 421 23.36 26.39 46.23
N GLY A 422 23.47 26.61 44.92
CA GLY A 422 24.57 26.18 44.05
C GLY A 422 25.97 26.78 44.30
N THR A 423 26.89 26.42 43.41
CA THR A 423 28.04 27.25 42.97
C THR A 423 28.64 26.67 41.68
N SER A 424 29.53 27.41 41.03
CA SER A 424 30.08 27.10 39.70
C SER A 424 31.53 26.62 39.74
N ARG A 425 31.91 25.78 38.76
CA ARG A 425 33.27 25.56 38.20
C ARG A 425 33.13 24.65 36.97
N THR A 426 33.30 25.14 35.74
CA THR A 426 34.58 25.35 35.02
C THR A 426 35.54 24.13 35.06
N GLY A 427 35.60 23.41 33.94
CA GLY A 427 36.58 22.36 33.65
C GLY A 427 36.75 22.23 32.13
N ARG A 428 38.01 22.12 31.65
CA ARG A 428 38.37 22.05 30.22
C ARG A 428 38.79 20.61 29.82
N PRO A 429 38.94 20.28 28.52
CA PRO A 429 38.71 18.92 28.02
C PRO A 429 39.87 17.94 28.23
N PHE A 430 39.56 16.65 28.11
CA PHE A 430 40.55 15.59 27.92
C PHE A 430 40.60 15.07 26.46
N ARG A 431 41.69 14.38 26.14
CA ARG A 431 42.19 14.15 24.77
C ARG A 431 42.21 12.65 24.42
N LEU A 432 42.31 12.35 23.13
CA LEU A 432 42.56 11.02 22.55
C LEU A 432 43.46 10.10 23.38
N LEU A 433 43.13 8.81 23.38
CA LEU A 433 44.13 7.75 23.26
C LEU A 433 43.62 6.61 22.34
N ARG A 434 44.41 6.25 21.32
CA ARG A 434 44.26 4.99 20.59
C ARG A 434 44.96 3.87 21.37
N GLY A 435 44.42 2.66 21.35
CA GLY A 435 45.08 1.47 21.90
C GLY A 435 44.97 0.29 20.93
N SER A 436 46.03 0.02 20.16
CA SER A 436 46.11 -1.12 19.23
C SER A 436 47.03 -2.21 19.77
N LYS A 437 46.50 -3.44 19.93
CA LYS A 437 47.17 -4.74 20.08
C LYS A 437 46.07 -5.80 20.29
N ARG A 438 46.08 -6.97 19.66
CA ARG A 438 46.99 -7.53 18.63
C ARG A 438 46.18 -7.92 17.39
#